data_AF-A0ABD1ZH27-F1
#
_entry.id   AF-A0ABD1ZH27-F1
#
_cell.length_a   1.000
_cell.length_b   1.000
_cell.length_c   1.000
_cell.angle_alpha   90.00
_cell.angle_beta   90.00
_cell.angle_gamma   90.00
#
_symmetry.space_group_name_H-M   'P 1'
#
loop_
_entity.id
_entity.type
_entity.pdbx_description
1 polymer ?
#
loop_
_entity_poly.entity_id
_entity_poly.type
_entity_poly.pdbx_seq_one_letter_code
_entity_poly.pdbx_strand_id
1 'polypeptide(L)'
;MVRGFVQEHVYKHPWERVTAANWRKYSDPEHKSQLAHVLEVDTVERKLDSDAGKLHCTRVITVNAPGPWWLQRVLGGAFATV
;
A
#
# COMPACT_ATOMS: atom_id res chain seq x y z
N MET A 1 6.35 -5.49 23.32
CA MET A 1 7.34 -4.41 23.14
C MET A 1 6.96 -3.63 21.88
N VAL A 2 6.67 -2.33 21.98
CA VAL A 2 6.30 -1.48 20.83
C VAL A 2 7.55 -0.77 20.31
N ARG A 3 7.74 -0.70 18.99
CA ARG A 3 8.82 0.08 18.34
C ARG A 3 8.21 1.09 17.38
N GLY A 4 8.56 2.36 17.52
CA GLY A 4 8.16 3.43 16.60
C GLY A 4 9.26 3.73 15.57
N PHE A 5 8.85 4.11 14.36
CA PHE A 5 9.72 4.59 13.29
C PHE A 5 9.12 5.86 12.69
N VAL A 6 9.96 6.86 12.39
CA VAL A 6 9.54 8.15 11.80
C VAL A 6 10.51 8.51 10.66
N GLN A 7 9.96 8.92 9.52
CA GLN A 7 10.71 9.41 8.36
C GLN A 7 9.95 10.55 7.69
N GLU A 8 10.67 11.59 7.27
CA GLU A 8 10.12 12.74 6.55
C GLU A 8 10.64 12.80 5.11
N HIS A 9 9.78 13.23 4.18
CA HIS A 9 10.13 13.42 2.77
C HIS A 9 9.30 14.54 2.14
N VAL A 10 9.92 15.36 1.28
CA VAL A 10 9.26 16.48 0.60
C VAL A 10 9.22 16.22 -0.91
N TYR A 11 8.01 16.08 -1.46
CA TYR A 11 7.79 15.99 -2.91
C TYR A 11 7.77 17.39 -3.53
N LYS A 12 8.60 17.63 -4.56
CA LYS A 12 8.66 18.91 -5.29
C LYS A 12 7.54 19.05 -6.33
N HIS A 13 6.29 18.82 -5.92
CA HIS A 13 5.11 18.88 -6.78
C HIS A 13 3.93 19.55 -6.05
N PRO A 14 3.00 20.20 -6.78
CA PRO A 14 1.77 20.74 -6.19
C PRO A 14 0.98 19.67 -5.44
N TRP A 15 0.21 20.10 -4.44
CA TRP A 15 -0.56 19.20 -3.56
C TRP A 15 -1.52 18.30 -4.33
N GLU A 16 -2.17 18.84 -5.34
CA GLU A 16 -3.13 18.14 -6.20
C GLU A 16 -2.44 17.00 -6.96
N ARG A 17 -1.18 17.19 -7.36
CA ARG A 17 -0.39 16.16 -8.05
C ARG A 17 0.06 15.07 -7.09
N VAL A 18 0.52 15.42 -5.90
CA VAL A 18 0.96 14.46 -4.87
C VAL A 18 -0.22 13.59 -4.41
N THR A 19 -1.37 14.21 -4.15
CA THR A 19 -2.59 13.50 -3.77
C THR A 19 -3.11 12.60 -4.89
N ALA A 20 -3.15 13.08 -6.13
CA ALA A 20 -3.54 12.26 -7.28
C ALA A 20 -2.59 11.05 -7.47
N ALA A 21 -1.28 11.26 -7.30
CA ALA A 21 -0.29 10.19 -7.38
C ALA A 21 -0.49 9.13 -6.27
N ASN A 22 -0.85 9.55 -5.04
CA ASN A 22 -1.14 8.62 -3.95
C ASN A 22 -2.29 7.64 -4.30
N TRP A 23 -3.34 8.12 -4.98
CA TRP A 23 -4.45 7.26 -5.41
C TRP A 23 -4.05 6.30 -6.53
N ARG A 24 -3.20 6.76 -7.47
CA ARG A 24 -2.83 6.04 -8.71
C ARG A 24 -1.54 5.22 -8.63
N LYS A 25 -0.79 5.31 -7.52
CA LYS A 25 0.52 4.67 -7.33
C LYS A 25 0.56 3.18 -7.71
N TYR A 26 -0.53 2.45 -7.45
CA TYR A 26 -0.61 1.00 -7.67
C TYR A 26 -1.35 0.60 -8.95
N SER A 27 -1.96 1.55 -9.67
CA SER A 27 -2.79 1.25 -10.85
C SER A 27 -2.05 1.44 -12.18
N ASP A 28 -0.93 2.16 -12.17
CA ASP A 28 -0.20 2.50 -13.38
C ASP A 28 0.55 1.28 -13.96
N PRO A 29 0.33 0.92 -15.25
CA PRO A 29 1.06 -0.16 -15.91
C PRO A 29 2.59 0.01 -15.85
N GLU A 30 3.10 1.23 -15.90
CA GLU A 30 4.55 1.50 -15.91
C GLU A 30 5.21 1.10 -14.58
N HIS A 31 4.47 1.18 -13.47
CA HIS A 31 4.98 0.85 -12.14
C HIS A 31 4.79 -0.62 -11.75
N LYS A 32 4.09 -1.42 -12.57
CA LYS A 32 3.76 -2.82 -12.23
C LYS A 32 4.99 -3.69 -11.98
N SER A 33 6.10 -3.48 -12.70
CA SER A 33 7.32 -4.25 -12.50
C SER A 33 7.99 -3.97 -11.15
N GLN A 34 7.99 -2.71 -10.73
CA GLN A 34 8.57 -2.28 -9.44
C GLN A 34 7.68 -2.63 -8.25
N LEU A 35 6.37 -2.70 -8.49
CA LEU A 35 5.34 -2.98 -7.49
C LEU A 35 4.75 -4.38 -7.64
N ALA A 36 5.48 -5.33 -8.24
CA ALA A 36 4.99 -6.68 -8.54
C ALA A 36 4.55 -7.49 -7.31
N HIS A 37 5.00 -7.09 -6.12
CA HIS A 37 4.57 -7.66 -4.84
C HIS A 37 3.14 -7.21 -4.45
N VAL A 38 2.62 -6.11 -4.99
CA VAL A 38 1.24 -5.68 -4.78
C VAL A 38 0.36 -6.37 -5.81
N LEU A 39 -0.48 -7.30 -5.35
CA LEU A 39 -1.31 -8.12 -6.22
C LEU A 39 -2.61 -7.40 -6.59
N GLU A 40 -3.24 -6.77 -5.60
CA GLU A 40 -4.57 -6.16 -5.76
C GLU A 40 -4.73 -4.97 -4.82
N VAL A 41 -5.52 -3.98 -5.24
CA VAL A 41 -5.88 -2.83 -4.43
C VAL A 41 -7.34 -2.45 -4.63
N ASP A 42 -8.12 -2.59 -3.57
CA ASP A 42 -9.55 -2.30 -3.59
C ASP A 42 -9.90 -1.09 -2.73
N THR A 43 -10.94 -0.37 -3.15
CA THR A 43 -11.59 0.64 -2.31
C THR A 43 -12.86 0.03 -1.73
N VAL A 44 -12.84 -0.23 -0.42
CA VAL A 44 -13.98 -0.84 0.29
C VAL A 44 -15.05 0.20 0.61
N GLU A 45 -14.62 1.40 1.00
CA GLU A 45 -15.53 2.49 1.36
C GLU A 45 -14.93 3.84 0.97
N ARG A 46 -15.79 4.77 0.53
CA ARG A 46 -15.42 6.16 0.29
C ARG A 46 -16.57 7.08 0.65
N LYS A 47 -16.30 8.01 1.57
CA LYS A 47 -17.28 8.97 2.08
C LYS A 47 -16.69 10.38 2.10
N LEU A 48 -17.44 11.34 1.56
CA LEU A 48 -17.15 12.76 1.74
C LEU A 48 -17.89 13.24 2.98
N ASP A 49 -17.15 13.78 3.94
CA ASP A 49 -17.70 14.57 5.03
C ASP A 49 -17.88 16.02 4.53
N SER A 50 -19.12 16.39 4.24
CA SER A 50 -19.47 17.70 3.69
C SER A 50 -19.26 18.84 4.68
N ASP A 51 -19.41 18.58 5.99
CA ASP A 51 -19.28 19.59 7.03
C ASP A 51 -17.81 19.91 7.29
N ALA A 52 -16.96 18.87 7.29
CA ALA A 52 -15.52 19.02 7.49
C ALA A 52 -14.73 19.26 6.19
N GLY A 53 -15.34 19.03 5.02
CA GLY A 53 -14.67 19.09 3.71
C GLY A 53 -13.59 18.01 3.53
N LYS A 54 -13.76 16.83 4.15
CA LYS A 54 -12.74 15.77 4.18
C LYS A 54 -13.22 14.51 3.47
N LEU A 55 -12.31 13.87 2.72
CA LEU A 55 -12.56 12.59 2.08
C LEU A 55 -12.02 11.45 2.96
N HIS A 56 -12.91 10.63 3.47
CA HIS A 56 -12.59 9.38 4.16
C HIS A 56 -12.62 8.22 3.16
N CYS A 57 -11.59 7.39 3.18
CA CYS A 57 -11.46 6.28 2.24
C CYS A 57 -10.79 5.10 2.93
N THR A 58 -11.43 3.94 2.84
CA THR A 58 -10.89 2.67 3.33
C THR A 58 -10.47 1.84 2.13
N ARG A 59 -9.19 1.45 2.09
CA ARG A 59 -8.62 0.63 1.03
C ARG A 59 -7.99 -0.63 1.60
N VAL A 60 -8.09 -1.72 0.85
CA VAL A 60 -7.41 -2.98 1.12
C VAL A 60 -6.33 -3.16 0.05
N ILE A 61 -5.15 -3.58 0.47
CA ILE A 61 -3.99 -3.80 -0.41
C ILE A 61 -3.51 -5.22 -0.15
N THR A 62 -3.64 -6.07 -1.16
CA THR A 62 -3.15 -7.45 -1.12
C THR A 62 -1.69 -7.48 -1.56
N VAL A 63 -0.81 -7.99 -0.70
CA VAL A 63 0.63 -8.02 -0.94
C VAL A 63 1.18 -9.44 -0.82
N ASN A 64 1.94 -9.87 -1.81
CA ASN A 64 2.79 -11.05 -1.73
C ASN A 64 4.16 -10.66 -1.16
N ALA A 65 4.34 -10.91 0.14
CA ALA A 65 5.59 -10.67 0.84
C ALA A 65 6.06 -11.98 1.50
N PRO A 66 6.76 -12.86 0.77
CA PRO A 66 7.28 -14.07 1.36
C PRO A 66 8.25 -13.71 2.49
N GLY A 67 8.04 -14.32 3.65
CA GLY A 67 8.91 -14.12 4.80
C GLY A 67 10.34 -14.59 4.52
N PRO A 68 11.29 -14.31 5.44
CA PRO A 68 12.65 -14.80 5.32
C PRO A 68 12.70 -16.31 5.12
N TRP A 69 13.60 -16.79 4.26
CA TRP A 69 13.72 -18.21 3.90
C TRP A 69 13.85 -19.15 5.11
N TRP A 70 14.49 -18.70 6.20
CA TRP A 70 14.67 -19.52 7.40
C TRP A 70 13.37 -19.69 8.20
N LEU A 71 12.44 -18.74 8.09
CA LEU A 71 11.15 -18.80 8.79
C LEU A 71 10.30 -19.96 8.26
N GLN A 72 10.42 -20.27 6.96
CA GLN A 72 9.78 -21.42 6.34
C GLN A 72 10.20 -22.75 6.98
N ARG A 73 11.45 -22.85 7.47
CA ARG A 73 11.96 -24.06 8.14
C ARG A 73 11.40 -24.24 9.54
N VAL A 74 11.11 -23.13 10.24
CA VAL A 74 10.55 -23.16 11.60
C VAL A 74 9.05 -23.47 11.56
N LEU A 75 8.32 -22.97 10.56
CA LEU A 75 6.87 -23.14 10.42
C LEU A 75 6.45 -24.40 9.66
N GLY A 76 7.39 -25.28 9.28
CA GLY A 76 7.10 -26.59 8.68
C GLY A 76 6.84 -26.63 7.17
N GLY A 77 6.86 -25.50 6.46
CA GLY A 77 6.64 -25.38 4.99
C GLY A 77 5.20 -25.72 4.55
N ALA A 78 4.53 -25.02 3.62
CA ALA A 78 4.91 -24.05 2.62
C ALA A 78 3.91 -22.89 2.62
N PHE A 79 4.37 -21.65 2.52
CA PHE A 79 3.52 -20.58 2.00
C PHE A 79 3.43 -20.83 0.49
N ALA A 80 2.31 -21.41 0.05
CA ALA A 80 2.03 -21.55 -1.37
C ALA A 80 2.08 -20.15 -2.00
N THR A 81 3.04 -19.95 -2.89
CA THR A 81 3.06 -18.82 -3.82
C THR A 81 1.79 -18.94 -4.65
N VAL A 82 0.81 -18.07 -4.39
CA VAL A 82 -0.31 -17.82 -5.31
C VAL A 82 0.21 -17.00 -6.48
#